data_AF-A0A8S3YHL3-F1
#
_entry.id   AF-A0A8S3YHL3-F1
#
_cell.length_a   1.000
_cell.length_b   1.000
_cell.length_c   1.000
_cell.angle_alpha   90.00
_cell.angle_beta   90.00
_cell.angle_gamma   90.00
#
_symmetry.space_group_name_H-M   'P 1'
#
loop_
_entity.id
_entity.type
_entity.pdbx_description
1 polymer ?
#
loop_
_entity_poly.entity_id
_entity_poly.type
_entity_poly.pdbx_seq_one_letter_code
_entity_poly.pdbx_strand_id
1 'polypeptide(L)'
;ISDLLSLVASLFLSIFWNPLFINAGLPIVFVDIQAAFATWPYGCFGRITGWVTAFITFERCLCVVWPLKVKRIITSKVIIVVILSICLTMFFTMVPLYATSPLGWISFPGNTTLLGSFITSSTELSASVSYTTHAVIQLCCFFAVLVFTAGLTIRLRQKTRWRNKLTSTQSSTSKSTQREDKAIKMVTLIATIYVVCYLPTITFLIGTVLHPGFNAKGDYKNVFFSAWSFVILCGVVNSSVNLFVYHHMSSKFRKTCDEVCGQFLPFINSIQTT
;
A
#
# COMPACT_ATOMS: atom_id res chain seq x y z
N ILE A 1 -9.16 1.98 -3.99
CA ILE A 1 -9.10 3.43 -3.66
C ILE A 1 -7.72 3.76 -3.11
N SER A 2 -7.30 3.14 -2.01
CA SER A 2 -5.94 3.36 -1.47
C SER A 2 -4.85 3.16 -2.52
N ASP A 3 -4.91 2.08 -3.32
CA ASP A 3 -3.97 1.85 -4.42
C ASP A 3 -3.94 3.01 -5.44
N LEU A 4 -5.10 3.53 -5.83
CA LEU A 4 -5.18 4.66 -6.76
C LEU A 4 -4.55 5.92 -6.15
N LEU A 5 -4.85 6.19 -4.88
CA LEU A 5 -4.29 7.34 -4.17
C LEU A 5 -2.76 7.20 -3.97
N SER A 6 -2.26 5.99 -3.72
CA SER A 6 -0.82 5.69 -3.73
C SER A 6 -0.20 6.00 -5.10
N LEU A 7 -0.85 5.59 -6.19
CA LEU A 7 -0.35 5.87 -7.55
C LEU A 7 -0.34 7.37 -7.84
N VAL A 8 -1.40 8.10 -7.49
CA VAL A 8 -1.44 9.57 -7.64
C VAL A 8 -0.34 10.22 -6.82
N ALA A 9 -0.15 9.82 -5.56
CA ALA A 9 0.93 10.35 -4.72
C ALA A 9 2.33 10.03 -5.29
N SER A 10 2.51 8.86 -5.91
CA SER A 10 3.78 8.49 -6.57
C SER A 10 4.05 9.28 -7.85
N LEU A 11 3.00 9.66 -8.59
CA LEU A 11 3.13 10.57 -9.73
C LEU A 11 3.55 11.96 -9.27
N PHE A 12 2.94 12.48 -8.20
CA PHE A 12 3.37 13.71 -7.56
C PHE A 12 4.83 13.65 -7.12
N LEU A 13 5.26 12.53 -6.50
CA LEU A 13 6.65 12.32 -6.13
C LEU A 13 7.59 12.42 -7.34
N SER A 14 7.20 11.85 -8.48
CA SER A 14 7.99 11.88 -9.72
C SER A 14 8.18 13.31 -10.26
N ILE A 15 7.22 14.22 -10.04
CA ILE A 15 7.33 15.63 -10.43
C ILE A 15 8.45 16.33 -9.66
N PHE A 16 8.59 16.07 -8.35
CA PHE A 16 9.63 16.68 -7.52
C PHE A 16 11.06 16.27 -7.89
N TRP A 17 11.23 15.12 -8.54
CA TRP A 17 12.52 14.66 -9.07
C TRP A 17 12.81 15.12 -10.50
N ASN A 18 11.89 15.87 -11.13
CA ASN A 18 12.10 16.37 -12.47
C ASN A 18 13.13 17.53 -12.47
N PRO A 19 14.20 17.47 -13.28
CA PRO A 19 15.23 18.51 -13.31
C PRO A 19 14.69 19.88 -13.71
N LEU A 20 13.63 19.94 -14.52
CA LEU A 20 12.98 21.21 -14.89
C LEU A 20 12.32 21.87 -13.68
N PHE A 21 11.75 21.07 -12.79
CA PHE A 21 11.09 21.58 -11.58
C PHE A 21 12.12 22.00 -10.52
N ILE A 22 13.21 21.23 -10.38
CA ILE A 22 14.32 21.56 -9.48
C ILE A 22 15.03 22.85 -9.92
N ASN A 23 15.25 23.01 -11.23
CA ASN A 23 15.93 24.17 -11.81
C ASN A 23 15.02 25.40 -11.99
N ALA A 24 13.75 25.32 -11.58
CA ALA A 24 12.80 26.44 -11.71
C ALA A 24 13.10 27.62 -10.76
N GLY A 25 14.11 27.52 -9.90
CA GLY A 25 14.52 28.60 -8.99
C GLY A 25 13.52 28.88 -7.86
N LEU A 26 12.66 27.91 -7.52
CA LEU A 26 11.67 28.05 -6.46
C LEU A 26 12.35 28.15 -5.08
N PRO A 27 11.90 29.05 -4.19
CA PRO A 27 12.49 29.23 -2.87
C PRO A 27 12.01 28.14 -1.89
N ILE A 28 12.21 26.87 -2.24
CA ILE A 28 11.73 25.71 -1.50
C ILE A 28 12.84 24.68 -1.31
N VAL A 29 12.83 24.00 -0.17
CA VAL A 29 13.62 22.80 0.06
C VAL A 29 12.86 21.61 -0.53
N PHE A 30 13.17 21.27 -1.79
CA PHE A 30 12.42 20.27 -2.57
C PHE A 30 12.20 18.94 -1.82
N VAL A 31 13.21 18.43 -1.13
CA VAL A 31 13.14 17.16 -0.38
C VAL A 31 12.08 17.22 0.73
N ASP A 32 11.99 18.34 1.44
CA ASP A 32 11.08 18.50 2.58
C ASP A 32 9.63 18.69 2.11
N ILE A 33 9.43 19.47 1.05
CA ILE A 33 8.10 19.65 0.43
C ILE A 33 7.62 18.33 -0.18
N GLN A 34 8.49 17.62 -0.90
CA GLN A 34 8.19 16.30 -1.43
C GLN A 34 7.86 15.31 -0.30
N ALA A 35 8.58 15.36 0.82
CA ALA A 35 8.31 14.50 1.97
C ALA A 35 6.87 14.73 2.49
N ALA A 36 6.52 15.99 2.73
CA ALA A 36 5.23 16.39 3.30
C ALA A 36 4.04 16.10 2.37
N PHE A 37 4.15 16.40 1.07
CA PHE A 37 3.00 16.37 0.16
C PHE A 37 2.89 15.12 -0.70
N ALA A 38 3.98 14.40 -0.93
CA ALA A 38 3.95 13.18 -1.75
C ALA A 38 4.31 11.94 -0.94
N THR A 39 5.42 12.00 -0.20
CA THR A 39 6.03 10.81 0.42
C THR A 39 5.21 10.28 1.60
N TRP A 40 4.79 11.15 2.52
CA TRP A 40 3.97 10.72 3.66
C TRP A 40 2.57 10.27 3.25
N PRO A 41 1.84 10.97 2.36
CA PRO A 41 0.58 10.48 1.82
C PRO A 41 0.72 9.14 1.11
N TYR A 42 1.74 8.97 0.26
CA TYR A 42 2.05 7.70 -0.39
C TYR A 42 2.21 6.56 0.64
N GLY A 43 3.01 6.79 1.68
CA GLY A 43 3.19 5.82 2.76
C GLY A 43 1.89 5.52 3.52
N CYS A 44 1.04 6.52 3.76
CA CYS A 44 -0.27 6.34 4.40
C CYS A 44 -1.18 5.43 3.57
N PHE A 45 -1.33 5.70 2.27
CA PHE A 45 -2.17 4.90 1.38
C PHE A 45 -1.60 3.49 1.16
N GLY A 46 -0.28 3.33 1.12
CA GLY A 46 0.38 2.02 1.12
C GLY A 46 0.06 1.19 2.38
N ARG A 47 0.08 1.81 3.57
CA ARG A 47 -0.30 1.15 4.83
C ARG A 47 -1.78 0.78 4.89
N ILE A 48 -2.67 1.66 4.43
CA ILE A 48 -4.11 1.34 4.33
C ILE A 48 -4.29 0.11 3.44
N THR A 49 -3.61 0.06 2.29
CA THR A 49 -3.63 -1.11 1.39
C THR A 49 -3.13 -2.38 2.08
N GLY A 50 -2.04 -2.29 2.84
CA GLY A 50 -1.51 -3.42 3.61
C GLY A 50 -2.49 -3.94 4.66
N TRP A 51 -3.07 -3.06 5.49
CA TRP A 51 -4.03 -3.46 6.52
C TRP A 51 -5.33 -4.01 5.96
N VAL A 52 -5.82 -3.44 4.84
CA VAL A 52 -6.97 -4.00 4.10
C VAL A 52 -6.62 -5.39 3.54
N THR A 53 -5.43 -5.57 2.98
CA THR A 53 -4.96 -6.88 2.50
C THR A 53 -4.87 -7.90 3.64
N ALA A 54 -4.34 -7.50 4.80
CA ALA A 54 -4.28 -8.35 6.00
C ALA A 54 -5.68 -8.78 6.43
N PHE A 55 -6.62 -7.83 6.51
CA PHE A 55 -8.00 -8.10 6.90
C PHE A 55 -8.71 -9.04 5.93
N ILE A 56 -8.61 -8.80 4.62
CA ILE A 56 -9.24 -9.66 3.60
C ILE A 56 -8.64 -11.08 3.65
N THR A 57 -7.33 -11.20 3.86
CA THR A 57 -6.66 -12.50 3.99
C THR A 57 -7.11 -13.24 5.25
N PHE A 58 -7.22 -12.51 6.37
CA PHE A 58 -7.75 -13.03 7.63
C PHE A 58 -9.21 -13.50 7.50
N GLU A 59 -10.08 -12.71 6.87
CA GLU A 59 -11.47 -13.09 6.56
C GLU A 59 -11.50 -14.42 5.80
N ARG A 60 -10.66 -14.57 4.77
CA ARG A 60 -10.58 -15.83 4.00
C ARG A 60 -10.08 -16.99 4.83
N CYS A 61 -9.10 -16.78 5.71
CA CYS A 61 -8.66 -17.80 6.66
C CYS A 61 -9.82 -18.26 7.55
N LEU A 62 -10.61 -17.32 8.09
CA LEU A 62 -11.79 -17.64 8.89
C LEU A 62 -12.88 -18.38 8.09
N CYS A 63 -13.12 -18.02 6.83
CA CYS A 63 -14.05 -18.76 5.97
C CYS A 63 -13.66 -20.24 5.82
N VAL A 64 -12.35 -20.51 5.74
CA VAL A 64 -11.84 -21.88 5.58
C VAL A 64 -11.89 -22.66 6.89
N VAL A 65 -11.60 -22.01 8.03
CA VAL A 65 -11.56 -22.68 9.34
C VAL A 65 -12.96 -22.83 9.95
N TRP A 66 -13.80 -21.79 9.87
CA TRP A 66 -15.12 -21.73 10.52
C TRP A 66 -16.21 -21.16 9.58
N PRO A 67 -16.61 -21.89 8.53
CA PRO A 67 -17.53 -21.38 7.49
C PRO A 67 -18.91 -20.95 8.03
N LEU A 68 -19.43 -21.63 9.06
CA LEU A 68 -20.75 -21.32 9.64
C LEU A 68 -20.75 -20.10 10.55
N LYS A 69 -19.67 -19.90 11.34
CA LYS A 69 -19.57 -18.74 12.25
C LYS A 69 -19.24 -17.46 11.48
N VAL A 70 -18.44 -17.55 10.42
CA VAL A 70 -18.00 -16.37 9.67
C VAL A 70 -19.18 -15.65 9.01
N LYS A 71 -20.15 -16.38 8.44
CA LYS A 71 -21.33 -15.77 7.79
C LYS A 71 -22.21 -15.00 8.77
N ARG A 72 -22.16 -15.36 10.06
CA ARG A 72 -22.89 -14.68 11.12
C ARG A 72 -22.13 -13.47 11.67
N ILE A 73 -20.79 -13.52 11.71
CA ILE A 73 -19.94 -12.49 12.31
C ILE A 73 -19.56 -11.42 11.29
N ILE A 74 -19.09 -11.82 10.12
CA ILE A 74 -18.63 -10.90 9.06
C ILE A 74 -19.81 -10.54 8.16
N THR A 75 -20.53 -9.50 8.56
CA THR A 75 -21.58 -8.87 7.76
C THR A 75 -21.03 -7.67 6.99
N SER A 76 -21.73 -7.20 5.95
CA SER A 76 -21.32 -6.03 5.17
C SER A 76 -21.14 -4.78 6.05
N LYS A 77 -21.96 -4.62 7.10
CA LYS A 77 -21.85 -3.51 8.06
C LYS A 77 -20.54 -3.57 8.84
N VAL A 78 -20.15 -4.77 9.31
CA VAL A 78 -18.88 -4.98 10.03
C VAL A 78 -17.70 -4.70 9.11
N ILE A 79 -17.72 -5.16 7.86
CA ILE A 79 -16.66 -4.88 6.87
C ILE A 79 -16.51 -3.38 6.66
N ILE A 80 -17.61 -2.64 6.47
CA ILE A 80 -17.57 -1.18 6.30
C ILE A 80 -16.95 -0.51 7.52
N VAL A 81 -17.39 -0.86 8.73
CA VAL A 81 -16.86 -0.29 9.97
C VAL A 81 -15.36 -0.58 10.12
N VAL A 82 -14.91 -1.80 9.82
CA VAL A 82 -13.50 -2.18 9.89
C VAL A 82 -12.66 -1.43 8.85
N ILE A 83 -13.13 -1.29 7.61
CA ILE A 83 -12.40 -0.54 6.58
C ILE A 83 -12.31 0.94 6.97
N LEU A 84 -13.41 1.52 7.46
CA LEU A 84 -13.42 2.91 7.94
C LEU A 84 -12.49 3.11 9.13
N SER A 85 -12.47 2.18 10.09
CA SER A 85 -11.55 2.28 11.24
C SER A 85 -10.09 2.18 10.80
N ILE A 86 -9.75 1.27 9.88
CA ILE A 86 -8.39 1.19 9.30
C ILE A 86 -8.01 2.54 8.67
N CYS A 87 -8.87 3.12 7.84
CA CYS A 87 -8.61 4.41 7.21
C CYS A 87 -8.41 5.52 8.27
N LEU A 88 -9.33 5.65 9.23
CA LEU A 88 -9.26 6.69 10.26
C LEU A 88 -8.01 6.54 11.14
N THR A 89 -7.68 5.32 11.56
CA THR A 89 -6.46 5.08 12.34
C THR A 89 -5.21 5.47 11.57
N MET A 90 -5.11 5.13 10.27
CA MET A 90 -3.95 5.51 9.46
C MET A 90 -3.87 7.03 9.27
N PHE A 91 -4.98 7.72 9.01
CA PHE A 91 -4.98 9.19 8.95
C PHE A 91 -4.60 9.83 10.28
N PHE A 92 -5.09 9.30 11.41
CA PHE A 92 -4.75 9.80 12.73
C PHE A 92 -3.25 9.70 13.02
N THR A 93 -2.59 8.63 12.57
CA THR A 93 -1.12 8.48 12.71
C THR A 93 -0.31 9.51 11.91
N MET A 94 -0.91 10.20 10.94
CA MET A 94 -0.26 11.29 10.22
C MET A 94 -0.22 12.59 11.04
N VAL A 95 -1.16 12.80 11.97
CA VAL A 95 -1.27 14.08 12.72
C VAL A 95 0.02 14.40 13.49
N PRO A 96 0.61 13.48 14.28
CA PRO A 96 1.87 13.75 14.97
C PRO A 96 3.04 14.00 14.00
N LEU A 97 3.03 13.35 12.83
CA LEU A 97 4.08 13.48 11.82
C LEU A 97 4.11 14.90 11.24
N TYR A 98 2.94 15.43 10.87
CA TYR A 98 2.83 16.81 10.38
C TYR A 98 3.03 17.85 11.50
N ALA A 99 2.58 17.56 12.73
CA ALA A 99 2.74 18.48 13.86
C ALA A 99 4.20 18.64 14.32
N THR A 100 5.02 17.60 14.16
CA THR A 100 6.44 17.61 14.59
C THR A 100 7.41 18.12 13.53
N SER A 101 6.95 18.19 12.28
CA SER A 101 7.73 18.64 11.12
C SER A 101 7.02 19.76 10.36
N PRO A 102 6.75 20.92 11.01
CA PRO A 102 6.09 22.04 10.35
C PRO A 102 6.96 22.62 9.23
N LEU A 103 6.30 23.09 8.18
CA LEU A 103 6.93 23.84 7.11
C LEU A 103 7.06 25.31 7.50
N GLY A 104 8.25 25.88 7.31
CA GLY A 104 8.52 27.29 7.58
C GLY A 104 9.72 27.82 6.81
N TRP A 105 9.94 29.12 6.91
CA TRP A 105 11.04 29.80 6.22
C TRP A 105 12.35 29.60 6.98
N ILE A 106 13.34 29.01 6.31
CA ILE A 106 14.67 28.72 6.85
C ILE A 106 15.68 29.62 6.14
N SER A 107 16.45 30.39 6.91
CA SER A 107 17.52 31.25 6.40
C SER A 107 18.81 30.45 6.23
N PHE A 108 19.31 30.36 5.01
CA PHE A 108 20.60 29.74 4.70
C PHE A 108 21.74 30.78 4.70
N PRO A 109 23.00 30.36 4.94
CA PRO A 109 24.15 31.25 4.82
C PRO A 109 24.23 31.79 3.38
N GLY A 110 24.07 33.10 3.20
CA GLY A 110 24.05 33.75 1.87
C GLY A 110 22.78 34.53 1.50
N ASN A 111 21.97 34.98 2.48
CA ASN A 111 20.73 35.75 2.28
C ASN A 111 19.60 35.03 1.52
N THR A 112 19.69 33.72 1.33
CA THR A 112 18.62 32.92 0.74
C THR A 112 17.71 32.35 1.83
N THR A 113 16.42 32.70 1.79
CA THR A 113 15.38 32.09 2.59
C THR A 113 14.64 31.04 1.77
N LEU A 114 14.59 29.80 2.25
CA LEU A 114 13.89 28.70 1.57
C LEU A 114 12.80 28.15 2.49
N LEU A 115 11.65 27.79 1.92
CA LEU A 115 10.59 27.11 2.63
C LEU A 115 10.96 25.63 2.80
N GLY A 116 11.13 25.18 4.03
CA GLY A 116 11.52 23.80 4.35
C GLY A 116 10.97 23.34 5.70
N SER A 117 11.21 22.08 6.03
CA SER A 117 10.87 21.54 7.34
C SER A 117 11.92 21.93 8.35
N PHE A 118 11.51 22.50 9.48
CA PHE A 118 12.41 22.80 10.59
C PHE A 118 12.07 21.93 11.79
N ILE A 119 13.08 21.23 12.30
CA ILE A 119 12.99 20.45 13.54
C ILE A 119 13.70 21.28 14.60
N THR A 120 12.96 21.68 15.63
CA THR A 120 13.52 22.36 16.81
C THR A 120 13.98 21.28 17.79
N SER A 121 14.95 21.60 18.67
CA SER A 121 15.39 20.68 19.74
C SER A 121 14.23 20.17 20.61
N SER A 122 13.16 20.94 20.75
CA SER A 122 11.93 20.54 21.46
C SER A 122 11.04 19.56 20.69
N THR A 123 11.13 19.51 19.35
CA THR A 123 10.32 18.62 18.50
C THR A 123 11.07 17.40 17.99
N GLU A 124 12.40 17.37 18.15
CA GLU A 124 13.26 16.27 17.68
C GLU A 124 12.90 14.91 18.27
N LEU A 125 12.71 14.85 19.60
CA LEU A 125 12.28 13.62 20.26
C LEU A 125 10.92 13.15 19.74
N SER A 126 9.97 14.07 19.62
CA SER A 126 8.61 13.79 19.13
C SER A 126 8.59 13.35 17.67
N ALA A 127 9.46 13.92 16.83
CA ALA A 127 9.64 13.52 15.44
C ALA A 127 10.22 12.11 15.37
N SER A 128 11.28 11.81 16.14
CA SER A 128 11.88 10.48 16.21
C SER A 128 10.90 9.41 16.66
N VAL A 129 10.09 9.69 17.69
CA VAL A 129 9.01 8.81 18.15
C VAL A 129 7.97 8.59 17.05
N SER A 130 7.60 9.64 16.32
CA SER A 130 6.65 9.54 15.20
C SER A 130 7.18 8.66 14.08
N TYR A 131 8.41 8.87 13.63
CA TYR A 131 9.05 8.04 12.59
C TYR A 131 9.18 6.58 13.01
N THR A 132 9.59 6.34 14.26
CA THR A 132 9.72 4.98 14.82
C THR A 132 8.35 4.30 14.88
N THR A 133 7.32 5.01 15.32
CA THR A 133 5.94 4.49 15.33
C THR A 133 5.48 4.09 13.93
N HIS A 134 5.76 4.91 12.92
CA HIS A 134 5.45 4.61 11.52
C HIS A 134 6.19 3.39 10.98
N ALA A 135 7.45 3.20 11.37
CA ALA A 135 8.24 2.02 11.02
C ALA A 135 7.66 0.75 11.67
N VAL A 136 7.33 0.81 12.95
CA VAL A 136 6.72 -0.31 13.69
C VAL A 136 5.37 -0.70 13.10
N ILE A 137 4.51 0.27 12.78
CA ILE A 137 3.21 0.00 12.13
C ILE A 137 3.42 -0.70 10.78
N GLN A 138 4.40 -0.27 9.98
CA GLN A 138 4.71 -0.90 8.70
C GLN A 138 5.21 -2.34 8.88
N LEU A 139 6.08 -2.59 9.86
CA LEU A 139 6.57 -3.94 10.20
C LEU A 139 5.41 -4.84 10.64
N CYS A 140 4.58 -4.38 11.57
CA CYS A 140 3.41 -5.11 12.05
C CYS A 140 2.46 -5.48 10.91
N CYS A 141 2.20 -4.54 10.00
CA CYS A 141 1.36 -4.76 8.82
C CYS A 141 1.95 -5.85 7.91
N PHE A 142 3.24 -5.75 7.58
CA PHE A 142 3.93 -6.72 6.74
C PHE A 142 3.89 -8.13 7.33
N PHE A 143 4.25 -8.27 8.61
CA PHE A 143 4.23 -9.58 9.28
C PHE A 143 2.82 -10.14 9.42
N ALA A 144 1.81 -9.30 9.67
CA ALA A 144 0.40 -9.74 9.69
C ALA A 144 -0.02 -10.32 8.33
N VAL A 145 0.26 -9.60 7.22
CA VAL A 145 -0.04 -10.10 5.87
C VAL A 145 0.74 -11.40 5.59
N LEU A 146 2.02 -11.46 5.93
CA LEU A 146 2.85 -12.64 5.73
C LEU A 146 2.29 -13.87 6.45
N VAL A 147 1.97 -13.75 7.74
CA VAL A 147 1.44 -14.85 8.57
C VAL A 147 0.08 -15.31 8.05
N PHE A 148 -0.85 -14.39 7.76
CA PHE A 148 -2.15 -14.75 7.23
C PHE A 148 -2.06 -15.40 5.85
N THR A 149 -1.17 -14.91 4.98
CA THR A 149 -0.97 -15.48 3.64
C THR A 149 -0.36 -16.87 3.71
N ALA A 150 0.62 -17.09 4.59
CA ALA A 150 1.21 -18.40 4.83
C ALA A 150 0.14 -19.39 5.33
N GLY A 151 -0.65 -18.99 6.34
CA GLY A 151 -1.75 -19.79 6.86
C GLY A 151 -2.79 -20.14 5.79
N LEU A 152 -3.22 -19.15 5.01
CA LEU A 152 -4.19 -19.35 3.92
C LEU A 152 -3.66 -20.31 2.86
N THR A 153 -2.41 -20.15 2.45
CA THR A 153 -1.75 -20.98 1.43
C THR A 153 -1.64 -22.43 1.90
N ILE A 154 -1.23 -22.66 3.15
CA ILE A 154 -1.14 -24.00 3.74
C ILE A 154 -2.51 -24.67 3.74
N ARG A 155 -3.55 -23.96 4.19
CA ARG A 155 -4.92 -24.50 4.22
C ARG A 155 -5.47 -24.78 2.83
N LEU A 156 -5.19 -23.91 1.85
CA LEU A 156 -5.58 -24.11 0.45
C LEU A 156 -4.94 -25.38 -0.12
N ARG A 157 -3.65 -25.60 0.16
CA ARG A 157 -2.91 -26.81 -0.26
C ARG A 157 -3.48 -28.06 0.39
N GLN A 158 -3.80 -28.02 1.69
CA GLN A 158 -4.44 -29.13 2.41
C GLN A 158 -5.81 -29.47 1.80
N LYS A 159 -6.67 -28.47 1.59
CA LYS A 159 -7.99 -28.63 0.94
C LYS A 159 -7.87 -29.25 -0.45
N THR A 160 -6.90 -28.78 -1.25
CA THR A 160 -6.68 -29.28 -2.62
C THR A 160 -6.17 -30.73 -2.61
N ARG A 161 -5.22 -31.07 -1.73
CA ARG A 161 -4.71 -32.45 -1.58
C ARG A 161 -5.80 -33.42 -1.12
N TRP A 162 -6.61 -33.01 -0.14
CA TRP A 162 -7.73 -33.82 0.35
C TRP A 162 -8.75 -34.09 -0.77
N ARG A 163 -9.09 -33.06 -1.56
CA ARG A 163 -9.98 -33.22 -2.72
C ARG A 163 -9.38 -34.16 -3.76
N ASN A 164 -8.11 -34.02 -4.12
CA ASN A 164 -7.46 -34.90 -5.11
C ASN A 164 -7.50 -36.38 -4.68
N LYS A 165 -7.44 -36.68 -3.37
CA LYS A 165 -7.59 -38.05 -2.85
C LYS A 165 -9.02 -38.58 -2.98
N LEU A 166 -10.03 -37.71 -2.85
CA LEU A 166 -11.45 -38.09 -2.96
C LEU A 166 -11.96 -38.15 -4.40
N THR A 167 -11.30 -37.45 -5.34
CA THR A 167 -11.77 -37.37 -6.74
C THR A 167 -11.49 -38.65 -7.55
N SER A 168 -10.90 -39.69 -6.94
CA SER A 168 -10.94 -41.06 -7.49
C SER A 168 -12.36 -41.65 -7.46
N THR A 169 -13.29 -41.06 -6.69
CA THR A 169 -14.65 -41.55 -6.56
C THR A 169 -15.62 -40.35 -6.48
N GLN A 170 -16.31 -40.05 -7.58
CA GLN A 170 -17.48 -39.15 -7.68
C GLN A 170 -17.21 -37.62 -7.72
N SER A 171 -17.39 -37.02 -8.89
CA SER A 171 -17.20 -35.58 -9.16
C SER A 171 -18.53 -34.83 -9.36
N SER A 172 -19.06 -34.25 -8.30
CA SER A 172 -20.04 -33.16 -8.39
C SER A 172 -19.66 -32.02 -7.47
N THR A 173 -18.59 -31.28 -7.83
CA THR A 173 -18.23 -30.06 -7.10
C THR A 173 -19.28 -28.99 -7.39
N SER A 174 -19.99 -28.52 -6.35
CA SER A 174 -21.00 -27.49 -6.50
C SER A 174 -20.41 -26.19 -7.08
N LYS A 175 -21.19 -25.48 -7.91
CA LYS A 175 -20.80 -24.16 -8.47
C LYS A 175 -20.41 -23.14 -7.39
N SER A 176 -21.02 -23.26 -6.19
CA SER A 176 -20.73 -22.42 -5.02
C SER A 176 -19.29 -22.60 -4.53
N THR A 177 -18.82 -23.86 -4.42
CA THR A 177 -17.47 -24.19 -3.98
C THR A 177 -16.40 -23.69 -4.97
N GLN A 178 -16.65 -23.77 -6.27
CA GLN A 178 -15.72 -23.27 -7.29
C GLN A 178 -15.55 -21.75 -7.22
N ARG A 179 -16.65 -21.02 -6.97
CA ARG A 179 -16.63 -19.57 -6.80
C ARG A 179 -15.82 -19.15 -5.57
N GLU A 180 -16.00 -19.85 -4.46
CA GLU A 180 -15.24 -19.61 -3.22
C GLU A 180 -13.75 -19.88 -3.40
N ASP A 181 -13.39 -21.02 -4.02
CA ASP A 181 -11.99 -21.34 -4.32
C ASP A 181 -11.31 -20.29 -5.21
N LYS A 182 -12.04 -19.78 -6.21
CA LYS A 182 -11.53 -18.71 -7.09
C LYS A 182 -11.28 -17.41 -6.31
N ALA A 183 -12.19 -17.03 -5.40
CA ALA A 183 -12.01 -15.86 -4.54
C ALA A 183 -10.82 -16.02 -3.58
N ILE A 184 -10.65 -17.19 -2.97
CA ILE A 184 -9.51 -17.46 -2.07
C ILE A 184 -8.19 -17.39 -2.85
N LYS A 185 -8.11 -18.01 -4.04
CA LYS A 185 -6.92 -17.95 -4.90
C LYS A 185 -6.56 -16.52 -5.28
N MET A 186 -7.56 -15.70 -5.63
CA MET A 186 -7.35 -14.29 -5.97
C MET A 186 -6.79 -13.50 -4.78
N VAL A 187 -7.39 -13.64 -3.58
CA VAL A 187 -6.89 -12.97 -2.37
C VAL A 187 -5.48 -13.42 -2.02
N THR A 188 -5.20 -14.73 -2.13
CA THR A 188 -3.86 -15.29 -1.87
C THR A 188 -2.83 -14.70 -2.83
N LEU A 189 -3.18 -14.53 -4.10
CA LEU A 189 -2.30 -13.93 -5.10
C LEU A 189 -2.00 -12.46 -4.76
N ILE A 190 -3.02 -11.65 -4.46
CA ILE A 190 -2.87 -10.24 -4.07
C ILE A 190 -1.97 -10.12 -2.84
N ALA A 191 -2.21 -10.93 -1.80
CA ALA A 191 -1.42 -10.88 -0.58
C ALA A 191 0.02 -11.35 -0.80
N THR A 192 0.25 -12.32 -1.69
CA THR A 192 1.61 -12.75 -2.06
C THR A 192 2.35 -11.65 -2.81
N ILE A 193 1.68 -10.95 -3.75
CA ILE A 193 2.26 -9.80 -4.47
C ILE A 193 2.63 -8.71 -3.48
N TYR A 194 1.75 -8.40 -2.52
CA TYR A 194 2.03 -7.43 -1.46
C TYR A 194 3.31 -7.79 -0.69
N VAL A 195 3.43 -9.04 -0.20
CA VAL A 195 4.61 -9.50 0.54
C VAL A 195 5.88 -9.34 -0.30
N VAL A 196 5.87 -9.77 -1.57
CA VAL A 196 7.04 -9.66 -2.45
C VAL A 196 7.41 -8.20 -2.69
N CYS A 197 6.43 -7.33 -2.94
CA CYS A 197 6.65 -5.93 -3.25
C CYS A 197 7.04 -5.08 -2.04
N TYR A 198 6.61 -5.45 -0.83
CA TYR A 198 6.95 -4.72 0.40
C TYR A 198 8.15 -5.31 1.14
N LEU A 199 8.67 -6.47 0.73
CA LEU A 199 9.92 -7.02 1.28
C LEU A 199 11.10 -6.01 1.19
N PRO A 200 11.33 -5.30 0.07
CA PRO A 200 12.38 -4.27 -0.01
C PRO A 200 12.16 -3.11 0.97
N THR A 201 10.90 -2.77 1.29
CA THR A 201 10.59 -1.75 2.29
C THR A 201 11.09 -2.17 3.66
N ILE A 202 10.94 -3.45 4.01
CA ILE A 202 11.38 -3.98 5.31
C ILE A 202 12.90 -4.00 5.39
N THR A 203 13.59 -4.43 4.34
CA THR A 203 15.06 -4.40 4.30
C THR A 203 15.60 -2.97 4.37
N PHE A 204 14.94 -2.02 3.68
CA PHE A 204 15.26 -0.61 3.77
C PHE A 204 15.11 -0.06 5.19
N LEU A 205 13.99 -0.32 5.86
CA LEU A 205 13.75 0.12 7.24
C LEU A 205 14.81 -0.44 8.21
N ILE A 206 15.15 -1.72 8.08
CA ILE A 206 16.22 -2.33 8.88
C ILE A 206 17.56 -1.62 8.62
N GLY A 207 17.88 -1.31 7.36
CA GLY A 207 19.08 -0.54 7.00
C GLY A 207 19.15 0.82 7.69
N THR A 208 18.03 1.55 7.76
CA THR A 208 17.98 2.86 8.44
C THR A 208 18.19 2.78 9.96
N VAL A 209 17.86 1.63 10.57
CA VAL A 209 18.07 1.41 12.02
C VAL A 209 19.50 0.96 12.30
N LEU A 210 20.05 0.08 11.47
CA LEU A 210 21.39 -0.49 11.67
C LEU A 210 22.52 0.50 11.36
N HIS A 211 22.29 1.44 10.45
CA HIS A 211 23.30 2.41 10.04
C HIS A 211 22.80 3.84 10.26
N PRO A 212 23.21 4.52 11.35
CA PRO A 212 22.79 5.90 11.64
C PRO A 212 23.10 6.89 10.51
N GLY A 213 24.17 6.65 9.72
CA GLY A 213 24.51 7.45 8.54
C GLY A 213 23.68 7.16 7.28
N PHE A 214 22.86 6.10 7.29
CA PHE A 214 21.94 5.74 6.20
C PHE A 214 20.60 6.46 6.36
N ASN A 215 20.64 7.78 6.19
CA ASN A 215 19.46 8.64 6.24
C ASN A 215 19.55 9.73 5.15
N ALA A 216 18.46 10.45 4.91
CA ALA A 216 18.36 11.47 3.85
C ALA A 216 19.39 12.62 3.95
N LYS A 217 19.92 12.88 5.16
CA LYS A 217 20.89 13.93 5.47
C LYS A 217 22.27 13.37 5.86
N GLY A 218 22.47 12.05 5.85
CA GLY A 218 23.68 11.38 6.31
C GLY A 218 24.71 11.13 5.19
N ASP A 219 25.83 10.51 5.56
CA ASP A 219 26.96 10.25 4.66
C ASP A 219 26.59 9.35 3.47
N TYR A 220 25.62 8.44 3.67
CA TYR A 220 25.17 7.51 2.64
C TYR A 220 23.94 8.00 1.85
N LYS A 221 23.70 9.32 1.78
CA LYS A 221 22.50 9.91 1.15
C LYS A 221 22.20 9.40 -0.26
N ASN A 222 23.22 9.21 -1.11
CA ASN A 222 23.03 8.76 -2.49
C ASN A 222 22.47 7.32 -2.54
N VAL A 223 23.02 6.44 -1.69
CA VAL A 223 22.57 5.06 -1.56
C VAL A 223 21.16 5.02 -0.94
N PHE A 224 20.91 5.89 0.04
CA PHE A 224 19.59 6.06 0.65
C PHE A 224 18.52 6.43 -0.38
N PHE A 225 18.75 7.45 -1.21
CA PHE A 225 17.80 7.86 -2.25
C PHE A 225 17.62 6.81 -3.33
N SER A 226 18.68 6.09 -3.71
CA SER A 226 18.59 4.98 -4.68
C SER A 226 17.74 3.82 -4.14
N ALA A 227 18.02 3.37 -2.91
CA ALA A 227 17.25 2.32 -2.26
C ALA A 227 15.80 2.75 -2.02
N TRP A 228 15.57 4.00 -1.63
CA TRP A 228 14.23 4.57 -1.45
C TRP A 228 13.44 4.57 -2.76
N SER A 229 14.07 4.94 -3.87
CA SER A 229 13.45 4.92 -5.21
C SER A 229 13.03 3.50 -5.59
N PHE A 230 13.89 2.52 -5.31
CA PHE A 230 13.56 1.11 -5.52
C PHE A 230 12.36 0.65 -4.68
N VAL A 231 12.32 1.03 -3.40
CA VAL A 231 11.18 0.74 -2.51
C VAL A 231 9.87 1.32 -3.04
N ILE A 232 9.89 2.58 -3.51
CA ILE A 232 8.71 3.21 -4.11
C ILE A 232 8.26 2.45 -5.36
N LEU A 233 9.19 2.08 -6.25
CA LEU A 233 8.86 1.33 -7.46
C LEU A 233 8.17 0.01 -7.13
N CYS A 234 8.66 -0.74 -6.14
CA CYS A 234 8.01 -1.98 -5.72
C CYS A 234 6.58 -1.71 -5.17
N GLY A 235 6.39 -0.66 -4.38
CA GLY A 235 5.06 -0.28 -3.90
C GLY A 235 4.11 0.16 -5.02
N VAL A 236 4.62 0.86 -6.04
CA VAL A 236 3.87 1.23 -7.26
C VAL A 236 3.44 -0.01 -8.05
N VAL A 237 4.33 -1.00 -8.18
CA VAL A 237 4.00 -2.29 -8.79
C VAL A 237 2.86 -2.97 -8.03
N ASN A 238 2.94 -3.06 -6.70
CA ASN A 238 1.87 -3.62 -5.88
C ASN A 238 0.51 -2.93 -6.16
N SER A 239 0.47 -1.59 -6.14
CA SER A 239 -0.77 -0.86 -6.34
C SER A 239 -1.31 -0.96 -7.76
N SER A 240 -0.45 -1.11 -8.77
CA SER A 240 -0.85 -1.25 -10.17
C SER A 240 -1.36 -2.65 -10.50
N VAL A 241 -0.68 -3.69 -10.01
CA VAL A 241 -0.98 -5.09 -10.36
C VAL A 241 -2.35 -5.54 -9.84
N ASN A 242 -2.81 -4.98 -8.72
CA ASN A 242 -4.12 -5.33 -8.14
C ASN A 242 -5.26 -5.19 -9.16
N LEU A 243 -5.27 -4.13 -9.97
CA LEU A 243 -6.28 -3.92 -11.00
C LEU A 243 -6.33 -5.09 -12.01
N PHE A 244 -5.16 -5.50 -12.50
CA PHE A 244 -5.04 -6.60 -13.46
C PHE A 244 -5.44 -7.94 -12.85
N VAL A 245 -5.07 -8.18 -11.59
CA VAL A 245 -5.47 -9.40 -10.86
C VAL A 245 -7.00 -9.47 -10.74
N TYR A 246 -7.66 -8.39 -10.33
CA TYR A 246 -9.13 -8.35 -10.28
C TYR A 246 -9.76 -8.55 -11.66
N HIS A 247 -9.22 -7.90 -12.70
CA HIS A 247 -9.71 -8.04 -14.06
C HIS A 247 -9.63 -9.48 -14.59
N HIS A 248 -8.50 -10.15 -14.39
CA HIS A 248 -8.32 -11.51 -14.88
C HIS A 248 -9.04 -12.57 -14.02
N MET A 249 -9.09 -12.37 -12.69
CA MET A 249 -9.57 -13.38 -11.75
C MET A 249 -10.99 -13.16 -11.22
N SER A 250 -11.63 -12.02 -11.46
CA SER A 250 -13.03 -11.78 -11.05
C SER A 250 -13.93 -11.59 -12.28
N SER A 251 -14.79 -12.59 -12.54
CA SER A 251 -15.72 -12.51 -13.67
C SER A 251 -16.74 -11.38 -13.53
N LYS A 252 -17.11 -11.03 -12.30
CA LYS A 252 -18.00 -9.89 -12.03
C LYS A 252 -17.29 -8.57 -12.33
N PHE A 253 -16.05 -8.42 -11.87
CA PHE A 253 -15.26 -7.21 -12.11
C PHE A 253 -15.00 -7.00 -13.60
N ARG A 254 -14.58 -8.05 -14.30
CA ARG A 254 -14.35 -8.01 -15.75
C ARG A 254 -15.57 -7.52 -16.52
N LYS A 255 -16.76 -8.11 -16.28
CA LYS A 255 -18.00 -7.69 -16.93
C LYS A 255 -18.31 -6.21 -16.72
N THR A 256 -18.19 -5.73 -15.49
CA THR A 256 -18.43 -4.31 -15.19
C THR A 256 -17.38 -3.40 -15.86
N CYS A 257 -16.11 -3.82 -15.93
CA CYS A 257 -15.10 -3.08 -16.70
C CYS A 257 -15.44 -3.05 -18.20
N ASP A 258 -15.81 -4.19 -18.78
CA ASP A 258 -16.17 -4.29 -20.20
C ASP A 258 -17.40 -3.41 -20.52
N GLU A 259 -18.41 -3.40 -19.64
CA GLU A 259 -19.60 -2.54 -19.75
C GLU A 259 -19.24 -1.05 -19.70
N VAL A 260 -18.42 -0.65 -18.71
CA VAL A 260 -17.98 0.75 -18.58
C VAL A 260 -17.15 1.17 -19.79
N CYS A 261 -16.16 0.37 -20.21
CA CYS A 261 -15.36 0.66 -21.40
C CYS A 261 -16.21 0.72 -22.68
N GLY A 262 -17.19 -0.19 -22.83
CA GLY A 262 -18.13 -0.21 -23.95
C GLY A 262 -19.03 1.03 -24.01
N GLN A 263 -19.35 1.65 -22.87
CA GLN A 263 -20.09 2.92 -22.82
C GLN A 263 -19.20 4.14 -23.11
N PHE A 264 -17.92 4.10 -22.74
CA PHE A 264 -16.98 5.21 -22.97
C PHE A 264 -16.41 5.26 -24.40
N LEU A 265 -16.26 4.12 -25.08
CA LEU A 265 -15.82 4.04 -26.48
C LEU A 265 -16.64 4.92 -27.45
N PRO A 266 -17.99 4.90 -27.45
CA PRO A 266 -18.77 5.78 -28.31
C PRO A 266 -18.68 7.25 -27.90
N PHE A 267 -18.47 7.56 -26.61
CA PHE A 267 -18.24 8.93 -26.15
C PHE A 267 -16.92 9.51 -26.66
N ILE A 268 -15.82 8.74 -26.59
CA ILE A 268 -14.51 9.15 -27.10
C ILE A 268 -14.56 9.32 -28.63
N ASN A 269 -15.20 8.39 -29.33
CA ASN A 269 -15.38 8.49 -30.77
C ASN A 269 -16.18 9.74 -31.17
N SER A 270 -17.18 10.15 -30.36
CA SER A 270 -17.94 11.39 -30.60
C SER A 270 -17.10 12.66 -30.45
N ILE A 271 -16.13 12.66 -29.53
CA ILE A 271 -15.21 13.79 -29.30
C ILE A 271 -14.19 13.90 -30.44
N GLN A 272 -13.76 12.78 -31.03
CA GLN A 272 -12.85 12.81 -32.19
C GLN A 272 -13.53 13.22 -33.50
N THR A 273 -14.86 13.14 -33.59
CA THR A 273 -15.63 13.57 -34.77
C THR A 273 -16.11 15.03 -34.71
N THR A 274 -15.73 15.78 -33.67
CA THR A 274 -16.03 17.22 -33.54
C THR A 274 -14.73 18.02 -33.67
#